data_AF-A0A843DVV3-F1
#
_entry.id   AF-A0A843DVV3-F1
#
_cell.length_a   1.000
_cell.length_b   1.000
_cell.length_c   1.000
_cell.angle_alpha   90.00
_cell.angle_beta   90.00
_cell.angle_gamma   90.00
#
_symmetry.space_group_name_H-M   'P 1'
#
loop_
_entity.id
_entity.type
_entity.pdbx_description
1 polymer ?
#
loop_
_entity_poly.entity_id
_entity_poly.type
_entity_poly.pdbx_seq_one_letter_code
_entity_poly.pdbx_strand_id
1 'polypeptide(L)'
;MSGGTCNVSSKDGGGFPGKHRGLEEKIGHVPIFFKNLADSDPTMHDAVLKLDSYIWADGLLSRKQKKLTAISIAAAMRDSHALHAQLQGAKNLGITLGEVDEVLRVTFMLAGMPAYVYGKTAAESIFK
;
A
#
# COMPACT_ATOMS: atom_id res chain seq x y z
N MET A 1 -31.13 33.74 -29.99
CA MET A 1 -30.30 33.50 -28.80
C MET A 1 -29.43 32.28 -29.08
N SER A 2 -28.26 32.50 -29.69
CA SER A 2 -27.29 31.44 -30.00
C SER A 2 -26.12 31.55 -29.01
N GLY A 3 -26.02 30.59 -28.10
CA GLY A 3 -24.91 30.49 -27.15
C GLY A 3 -23.65 30.04 -27.88
N GLY A 4 -22.69 30.96 -28.04
CA GLY A 4 -21.35 30.65 -28.52
C GLY A 4 -20.52 30.03 -27.40
N THR A 5 -19.93 28.86 -27.65
CA THR A 5 -18.95 28.23 -26.78
C THR A 5 -17.60 28.93 -26.96
N CYS A 6 -17.05 29.48 -25.87
CA CYS A 6 -15.69 30.01 -25.84
C CYS A 6 -14.70 28.84 -25.86
N ASN A 7 -13.92 28.77 -26.95
CA ASN A 7 -12.76 27.90 -27.08
C ASN A 7 -11.57 28.60 -26.42
N VAL A 8 -11.03 28.03 -25.34
CA VAL A 8 -9.76 28.51 -24.75
C VAL A 8 -8.67 27.51 -25.12
N SER A 9 -8.00 27.82 -26.22
CA SER A 9 -6.64 27.35 -26.48
C SER A 9 -5.70 27.90 -25.41
N SER A 10 -5.18 27.04 -24.54
CA SER A 10 -3.95 27.33 -23.78
C SER A 10 -2.82 26.49 -24.34
N LYS A 11 -1.90 27.17 -25.02
CA LYS A 11 -0.55 26.68 -25.27
C LYS A 11 0.26 26.84 -23.97
N ASP A 12 1.27 25.99 -23.84
CA ASP A 12 2.44 26.16 -22.98
C ASP A 12 2.23 25.91 -21.47
N GLY A 13 2.17 24.63 -21.09
CA GLY A 13 2.42 24.16 -19.72
C GLY A 13 3.63 23.24 -19.72
N GLY A 14 4.81 23.80 -19.42
CA GLY A 14 6.06 23.06 -19.34
C GLY A 14 5.95 21.86 -18.41
N GLY A 15 6.19 20.66 -18.96
CA GLY A 15 6.35 19.46 -18.18
C GLY A 15 7.54 19.60 -17.24
N PHE A 16 7.33 19.33 -15.95
CA PHE A 16 8.42 19.18 -14.99
C PHE A 16 9.02 17.76 -15.11
N PRO A 17 10.31 17.63 -15.46
CA PRO A 17 10.99 16.35 -15.42
C PRO A 17 11.46 16.06 -13.99
N GLY A 18 10.98 14.95 -13.40
CA GLY A 18 11.65 14.26 -12.30
C GLY A 18 11.15 14.55 -10.88
N LYS A 19 10.15 13.81 -10.40
CA LYS A 19 9.92 13.64 -8.94
C LYS A 19 9.18 12.38 -8.47
N HIS A 20 9.07 11.33 -9.30
CA HIS A 20 8.36 10.10 -8.90
C HIS A 20 9.28 8.99 -8.36
N ARG A 21 10.58 9.04 -8.66
CA ARG A 21 11.53 7.94 -8.44
C ARG A 21 11.73 7.57 -6.95
N GLY A 22 11.66 8.56 -6.04
CA GLY A 22 11.87 8.34 -4.61
C GLY A 22 10.65 7.82 -3.83
N LEU A 23 9.45 7.87 -4.43
CA LEU A 23 8.23 7.37 -3.80
C LEU A 23 8.09 5.87 -4.05
N GLU A 24 8.30 5.44 -5.29
CA GLU A 24 8.28 4.02 -5.69
C GLU A 24 9.37 3.21 -4.96
N GLU A 25 10.54 3.81 -4.68
CA GLU A 25 11.60 3.22 -3.84
C GLU A 25 11.20 3.03 -2.37
N LYS A 26 10.38 3.92 -1.79
CA LYS A 26 10.07 3.94 -0.35
C LYS A 26 8.83 3.16 0.03
N ILE A 27 7.83 3.11 -0.86
CA ILE A 27 6.52 2.50 -0.59
C ILE A 27 6.15 1.36 -1.55
N GLY A 28 6.97 1.08 -2.57
CA GLY A 28 6.69 0.04 -3.56
C GLY A 28 5.71 0.52 -4.63
N HIS A 29 4.81 -0.38 -5.08
CA HIS A 29 3.87 -0.07 -6.16
C HIS A 29 2.87 1.03 -5.77
N VAL A 30 3.09 2.24 -6.24
CA VAL A 30 2.19 3.39 -6.06
C VAL A 30 0.94 3.20 -6.93
N PRO A 31 -0.28 3.15 -6.36
CA PRO A 31 -1.51 3.07 -7.14
C PRO A 31 -1.62 4.23 -8.13
N ILE A 32 -2.16 3.98 -9.33
CA ILE A 32 -2.28 5.00 -10.40
C ILE A 32 -3.03 6.24 -9.93
N PHE A 33 -4.04 6.07 -9.08
CA PHE A 33 -4.77 7.17 -8.43
C PHE A 33 -3.83 8.14 -7.71
N PHE A 34 -2.82 7.63 -7.01
CA PHE A 34 -1.87 8.42 -6.24
C PHE A 34 -0.92 9.23 -7.11
N LYS A 35 -0.60 8.74 -8.32
CA LYS A 35 0.22 9.49 -9.29
C LYS A 35 -0.52 10.73 -9.77
N ASN A 36 -1.82 10.61 -10.05
CA ASN A 36 -2.64 11.73 -10.46
C ASN A 36 -2.97 12.68 -9.29
N LEU A 37 -3.01 12.15 -8.06
CA LEU A 37 -3.33 12.94 -6.86
C LEU A 37 -2.29 14.03 -6.59
N ALA A 38 -1.01 13.78 -6.88
CA ALA A 38 0.06 14.77 -6.72
C ALA A 38 -0.17 16.02 -7.56
N ASP A 39 -0.78 15.87 -8.74
CA ASP A 39 -1.06 16.97 -9.67
C ASP A 39 -2.42 17.62 -9.39
N SER A 40 -3.44 16.81 -9.05
CA SER A 40 -4.81 17.31 -8.85
C SER A 40 -5.08 17.90 -7.46
N ASP A 41 -4.46 17.36 -6.42
CA ASP A 41 -4.59 17.84 -5.04
C ASP A 41 -3.28 17.59 -4.25
N PRO A 42 -2.30 18.49 -4.38
CA PRO A 42 -1.01 18.37 -3.72
C PRO A 42 -1.11 18.33 -2.18
N THR A 43 -2.13 19.00 -1.61
CA THR A 43 -2.33 19.06 -0.15
C THR A 43 -2.77 17.70 0.37
N MET A 44 -3.75 17.08 -0.29
CA MET A 44 -4.19 15.74 0.06
C MET A 44 -3.06 14.73 -0.14
N HIS A 45 -2.32 14.82 -1.24
CA HIS A 45 -1.18 13.94 -1.50
C HIS A 45 -0.13 13.99 -0.38
N ASP A 46 0.30 15.20 0.02
CA ASP A 46 1.27 15.38 1.12
C ASP A 46 0.73 14.88 2.47
N ALA A 47 -0.55 15.14 2.76
CA ALA A 47 -1.20 14.67 3.98
C ALA A 47 -1.20 13.14 4.10
N VAL A 48 -1.53 12.41 3.02
CA VAL A 48 -1.53 10.95 3.05
C VAL A 48 -0.10 10.40 3.21
N LEU A 49 0.89 10.97 2.53
CA LEU A 49 2.28 10.54 2.68
C LEU A 49 2.83 10.74 4.09
N LYS A 50 2.49 11.87 4.72
CA LYS A 50 2.85 12.13 6.12
C LYS A 50 2.19 11.13 7.07
N LEU A 51 0.91 10.83 6.86
CA LEU A 51 0.20 9.83 7.64
C LEU A 51 0.82 8.43 7.48
N ASP A 52 1.04 7.98 6.25
CA ASP A 52 1.65 6.68 5.97
C ASP A 52 3.04 6.57 6.63
N SER A 53 3.88 7.59 6.45
CA SER A 53 5.21 7.64 7.05
C SER A 53 5.17 7.57 8.57
N TYR A 54 4.25 8.30 9.21
CA TYR A 54 4.08 8.31 10.67
C TYR A 54 3.62 6.95 11.20
N ILE A 55 2.62 6.33 10.56
CA ILE A 55 2.08 5.03 10.99
C ILE A 55 3.14 3.93 10.92
N TRP A 56 3.95 3.91 9.85
CA TRP A 56 4.96 2.87 9.64
C TRP A 56 6.33 3.16 10.25
N ALA A 57 6.56 4.34 10.84
CA ALA A 57 7.80 4.64 11.55
C ALA A 57 8.00 3.68 12.74
N ASP A 58 9.24 3.35 13.07
CA ASP A 58 9.54 2.58 14.28
C ASP A 58 9.14 3.35 15.54
N GLY A 59 8.71 2.62 16.57
CA GLY A 59 8.36 3.15 17.88
C GLY A 59 8.36 2.03 18.92
N LEU A 60 7.36 2.00 19.81
CA LEU A 60 7.16 0.85 20.72
C LEU A 60 6.97 -0.48 19.97
N LEU A 61 6.42 -0.40 18.75
CA LEU A 61 6.43 -1.49 17.79
C LEU A 61 7.33 -1.11 16.62
N SER A 62 8.22 -2.02 16.28
CA SER A 62 8.99 -1.96 15.03
C SER A 62 8.08 -2.00 13.81
N ARG A 63 8.55 -1.47 12.68
CA ARG A 63 7.91 -1.57 11.37
C ARG A 63 7.67 -3.03 10.98
N LYS A 64 8.57 -3.94 11.37
CA LYS A 64 8.41 -5.39 11.20
C LYS A 64 7.18 -5.92 11.93
N GLN A 65 7.04 -5.61 13.22
CA GLN A 65 5.88 -6.00 14.02
C GLN A 65 4.58 -5.41 13.46
N LYS A 66 4.59 -4.13 13.09
CA LYS A 66 3.42 -3.48 12.45
C LYS A 66 3.04 -4.15 11.13
N LYS A 67 4.01 -4.58 10.32
CA LYS A 67 3.77 -5.29 9.07
C LYS A 67 3.11 -6.65 9.30
N LEU A 68 3.59 -7.40 10.29
CA LEU A 68 3.00 -8.67 10.71
C LEU A 68 1.54 -8.48 11.17
N THR A 69 1.26 -7.44 11.98
CA THR A 69 -0.11 -7.09 12.36
C THR A 69 -0.98 -6.77 11.15
N ALA A 70 -0.48 -6.00 10.18
CA ALA A 70 -1.23 -5.66 8.97
C ALA A 70 -1.56 -6.88 8.11
N ILE A 71 -0.64 -7.86 8.01
CA ILE A 71 -0.90 -9.14 7.33
C ILE A 71 -2.04 -9.89 8.03
N SER A 72 -2.04 -9.95 9.36
CA SER A 72 -3.10 -10.59 10.13
C SER A 72 -4.47 -9.96 9.82
N ILE A 73 -4.56 -8.64 9.85
CA ILE A 73 -5.80 -7.90 9.58
C ILE A 73 -6.28 -8.16 8.14
N ALA A 74 -5.39 -8.04 7.16
CA ALA A 74 -5.73 -8.26 5.76
C ALA A 74 -6.19 -9.70 5.49
N ALA A 75 -5.54 -10.70 6.12
CA ALA A 75 -5.93 -12.10 6.02
C ALA A 75 -7.28 -12.37 6.71
N ALA A 76 -7.54 -11.79 7.88
CA ALA A 76 -8.82 -11.89 8.59
C ALA A 76 -9.98 -11.33 7.76
N MET A 77 -9.76 -10.19 7.09
CA MET A 77 -10.73 -9.56 6.20
C MET A 77 -10.86 -10.29 4.85
N ARG A 78 -9.92 -11.19 4.52
CA ARG A 78 -9.77 -11.82 3.20
C ARG A 78 -9.70 -10.78 2.06
N ASP A 79 -9.06 -9.65 2.33
CA ASP A 79 -8.83 -8.60 1.35
C ASP A 79 -7.62 -8.98 0.49
N SER A 80 -7.88 -9.41 -0.75
CA SER A 80 -6.83 -9.86 -1.68
C SER A 80 -5.79 -8.78 -1.95
N HIS A 81 -6.26 -7.55 -2.17
CA HIS A 81 -5.40 -6.46 -2.57
C HIS A 81 -4.49 -6.05 -1.42
N ALA A 82 -5.08 -5.82 -0.24
CA ALA A 82 -4.32 -5.46 0.95
C ALA A 82 -3.35 -6.57 1.35
N LEU A 83 -3.80 -7.84 1.34
CA LEU A 83 -2.96 -8.97 1.73
C LEU A 83 -1.74 -9.12 0.83
N HIS A 84 -1.94 -9.06 -0.50
CA HIS A 84 -0.83 -9.10 -1.44
C HIS A 84 0.14 -7.93 -1.24
N ALA A 85 -0.36 -6.71 -1.05
CA ALA A 85 0.48 -5.55 -0.81
C ALA A 85 1.30 -5.68 0.48
N GLN A 86 0.70 -6.17 1.58
CA GLN A 86 1.43 -6.36 2.84
C GLN A 86 2.46 -7.48 2.74
N LEU A 87 2.14 -8.60 2.08
CA LEU A 87 3.08 -9.72 1.90
C LEU A 87 4.26 -9.35 0.99
N GLN A 88 4.04 -8.59 -0.08
CA GLN A 88 5.13 -8.08 -0.93
C GLN A 88 6.06 -7.14 -0.14
N GLY A 89 5.48 -6.21 0.62
CA GLY A 89 6.25 -5.31 1.49
C GLY A 89 6.97 -6.03 2.64
N ALA A 90 6.53 -7.24 3.01
CA ALA A 90 7.14 -8.02 4.10
C ALA A 90 8.53 -8.55 3.72
N LYS A 91 8.74 -8.97 2.47
CA LYS A 91 10.06 -9.41 1.97
C LYS A 91 11.13 -8.33 2.16
N ASN A 92 10.78 -7.08 1.89
CA ASN A 92 11.68 -5.92 2.02
C ASN A 92 12.09 -5.64 3.47
N LEU A 93 11.36 -6.18 4.45
CA LEU A 93 11.65 -6.04 5.88
C LEU A 93 12.34 -7.28 6.47
N GLY A 94 12.75 -8.23 5.62
CA GLY A 94 13.37 -9.49 6.07
C GLY A 94 12.44 -10.35 6.92
N ILE A 95 11.11 -10.17 6.77
CA ILE A 95 10.13 -11.07 7.37
C ILE A 95 10.24 -12.43 6.66
N THR A 96 10.20 -13.52 7.41
CA THR A 96 10.25 -14.88 6.85
C THR A 96 8.86 -15.46 6.64
N LEU A 97 8.74 -16.48 5.78
CA LEU A 97 7.49 -17.24 5.65
C LEU A 97 7.06 -17.90 6.97
N GLY A 98 8.03 -18.29 7.82
CA GLY A 98 7.75 -18.85 9.15
C GLY A 98 7.07 -17.83 10.08
N GLU A 99 7.55 -16.59 10.10
CA GLU A 99 6.93 -15.51 10.89
C GLU A 99 5.51 -15.17 10.39
N VAL A 100 5.31 -15.17 9.06
CA VAL A 100 3.97 -15.00 8.48
C VAL A 100 3.05 -16.15 8.88
N ASP A 101 3.53 -17.40 8.83
CA ASP A 101 2.76 -18.57 9.21
C ASP A 101 2.30 -18.51 10.67
N GLU A 102 3.18 -18.10 11.58
CA GLU A 102 2.86 -17.95 13.00
C GLU A 102 1.76 -16.91 13.22
N VAL A 103 1.84 -15.76 12.54
CA VAL A 103 0.78 -14.74 12.57
C VAL A 103 -0.55 -15.26 12.01
N LEU A 104 -0.50 -16.05 10.94
CA LEU A 104 -1.71 -16.63 10.36
C LEU A 104 -2.36 -17.63 11.31
N ARG A 105 -1.61 -18.36 12.13
CA ARG A 105 -2.17 -19.26 13.16
C ARG A 105 -2.92 -18.48 14.24
N VAL A 106 -2.40 -17.33 14.66
CA VAL A 106 -3.14 -16.40 15.55
C VAL A 106 -4.40 -15.89 14.87
N THR A 107 -4.29 -15.53 13.58
CA THR A 107 -5.42 -15.07 12.77
C THR A 107 -6.50 -16.16 12.65
N PHE A 108 -6.11 -17.43 12.48
CA PHE A 108 -7.01 -18.59 12.50
C PHE A 108 -7.81 -18.66 13.79
N MET A 109 -7.14 -18.50 14.94
CA MET A 109 -7.80 -18.60 16.25
C MET A 109 -8.96 -17.59 16.39
N LEU A 110 -8.83 -16.40 15.80
CA LEU A 110 -9.81 -15.33 15.94
C LEU A 110 -10.78 -15.19 14.76
N ALA A 111 -10.37 -15.57 13.55
CA ALA A 111 -11.14 -15.36 12.30
C ALA A 111 -11.48 -16.66 11.55
N GLY A 112 -11.08 -17.82 12.08
CA GLY A 112 -11.38 -19.15 11.55
C GLY A 112 -10.43 -19.62 10.44
N MET A 113 -10.55 -20.92 10.09
CA MET A 113 -9.70 -21.56 9.07
C MET A 113 -9.69 -20.84 7.70
N PRO A 114 -10.80 -20.25 7.21
CA PRO A 114 -10.77 -19.52 5.95
C PRO A 114 -9.75 -18.39 5.89
N ALA A 115 -9.53 -17.65 6.99
CA ALA A 115 -8.54 -16.57 7.04
C ALA A 115 -7.11 -17.10 6.92
N TYR A 116 -6.81 -18.22 7.60
CA TYR A 116 -5.49 -18.86 7.53
C TYR A 116 -5.21 -19.42 6.14
N VAL A 117 -6.13 -20.19 5.56
CA VAL A 117 -5.93 -20.80 4.23
C VAL A 117 -5.74 -19.71 3.17
N TYR A 118 -6.54 -18.64 3.26
CA TYR A 118 -6.43 -17.49 2.38
C TYR A 118 -5.06 -16.80 2.49
N GLY A 119 -4.66 -16.48 3.72
CA GLY A 119 -3.34 -15.92 4.03
C GLY A 119 -2.18 -16.80 3.56
N LYS A 120 -2.25 -18.10 3.86
CA LYS A 120 -1.18 -19.07 3.62
C LYS A 120 -0.96 -19.26 2.13
N THR A 121 -2.03 -19.42 1.36
CA THR A 121 -1.97 -19.59 -0.10
C THR A 121 -1.31 -18.38 -0.76
N ALA A 122 -1.69 -17.16 -0.34
CA ALA A 122 -1.09 -15.93 -0.83
C ALA A 122 0.40 -15.83 -0.43
N ALA A 123 0.72 -16.12 0.83
CA ALA A 123 2.10 -16.08 1.34
C ALA A 123 3.00 -17.07 0.60
N GLU A 124 2.59 -18.32 0.39
CA GLU A 124 3.36 -19.30 -0.37
C GLU A 124 3.58 -18.90 -1.83
N SER A 125 2.63 -18.21 -2.46
CA SER A 125 2.82 -17.71 -3.83
C SER A 125 3.88 -16.62 -3.90
N ILE A 126 3.98 -15.79 -2.86
CA ILE A 126 4.87 -14.63 -2.82
C ILE A 126 6.25 -15.03 -2.35
N PHE A 127 6.38 -15.84 -1.30
CA PHE A 127 7.64 -16.19 -0.63
C PHE A 127 8.44 -17.30 -1.30
N LYS A 128 7.96 -17.82 -2.43
CA LYS A 128 8.80 -18.56 -3.38
C LYS A 128 9.98 -17.72 -3.88
#